data_AF-A0A645HTU4-F1
#
_entry.id   AF-A0A645HTU4-F1
#
_cell.length_a   1.000
_cell.length_b   1.000
_cell.length_c   1.000
_cell.angle_alpha   90.00
_cell.angle_beta   90.00
_cell.angle_gamma   90.00
#
_symmetry.space_group_name_H-M   'P 1'
#
loop_
_entity.id
_entity.type
_entity.pdbx_description
1 polymer ?
#
loop_
_entity_poly.entity_id
_entity_poly.type
_entity_poly.pdbx_seq_one_letter_code
_entity_poly.pdbx_strand_id
1 'polypeptide(L)' 'MEAAMEEISKRGLKDVSVETTGCIGMCQNEPLMDIVRPGEPRVTYGNLKPEDVPRIIADHLVNGNVVEEKVIGRPE' A
#
# COMPACT_ATOMS: atom_id res chain seq x y z
N MET A 1 -6.57 7.18 -2.06
CA MET A 1 -7.53 6.15 -2.50
C MET A 1 -7.64 6.09 -4.02
N GLU A 2 -7.93 7.21 -4.70
CA GLU A 2 -8.09 7.27 -6.17
C GLU A 2 -6.92 6.63 -6.94
N ALA A 3 -5.68 7.06 -6.68
CA ALA A 3 -4.50 6.52 -7.36
C ALA A 3 -4.34 4.99 -7.21
N ALA A 4 -4.79 4.42 -6.09
CA ALA A 4 -4.74 2.97 -5.88
C ALA A 4 -5.80 2.24 -6.71
N MET A 5 -7.04 2.76 -6.71
CA MET A 5 -8.13 2.18 -7.49
C MET A 5 -7.87 2.28 -9.00
N GLU A 6 -7.31 3.40 -9.46
CA GLU A 6 -6.93 3.59 -10.86
C GLU A 6 -5.89 2.56 -11.29
N GLU A 7 -4.83 2.37 -10.50
CA GLU A 7 -3.77 1.43 -10.85
C GLU A 7 -4.23 -0.04 -10.80
N ILE A 8 -5.07 -0.40 -9.82
CA ILE A 8 -5.71 -1.73 -9.72
C ILE A 8 -6.57 -2.00 -10.96
N SER A 9 -7.41 -1.04 -11.36
CA SER A 9 -8.27 -1.13 -12.53
C SER A 9 -7.45 -1.25 -13.81
N LYS A 10 -6.42 -0.41 -13.97
CA LYS A 10 -5.51 -0.40 -15.11
C LYS A 10 -4.77 -1.73 -15.30
N ARG A 11 -4.43 -2.41 -14.20
CA ARG A 11 -3.79 -3.73 -14.20
C ARG A 11 -4.77 -4.90 -14.28
N GLY A 12 -6.08 -4.63 -14.20
CA GLY A 12 -7.11 -5.67 -14.20
C GLY A 12 -7.03 -6.61 -13.00
N LEU A 13 -6.53 -6.14 -11.85
CA LEU A 13 -6.43 -6.93 -10.62
C LEU A 13 -7.84 -7.13 -10.04
N LYS A 14 -8.32 -8.37 -10.03
CA LYS A 14 -9.70 -8.70 -9.59
C LYS A 14 -9.78 -9.19 -8.15
N ASP A 15 -8.68 -9.71 -7.61
CA ASP A 15 -8.60 -10.30 -6.27
C ASP A 15 -7.98 -9.34 -5.25
N VAL A 16 -8.25 -8.03 -5.40
CA VAL A 16 -7.74 -6.97 -4.52
C VAL A 16 -8.90 -6.13 -4.01
N SER A 17 -9.02 -6.00 -2.69
CA SER A 17 -9.91 -5.03 -2.05
C SER A 17 -9.13 -3.79 -1.62
N VAL A 18 -9.77 -2.62 -1.74
CA VAL A 18 -9.26 -1.36 -1.20
C VAL A 18 -10.23 -0.89 -0.14
N GLU A 19 -9.76 -0.83 1.10
CA GLU A 19 -10.56 -0.46 2.25
C GLU A 19 -9.96 0.76 2.95
N THR A 20 -10.83 1.62 3.47
CA THR A 20 -10.43 2.73 4.34
C THR A 20 -10.30 2.21 5.76
N THR A 21 -9.13 2.36 6.36
CA THR A 21 -8.88 1.98 7.76
C THR A 21 -9.01 3.17 8.71
N GLY A 22 -9.21 2.88 10.00
CA GLY A 22 -9.24 3.89 11.05
C GLY A 22 -7.85 4.45 11.39
N CYS A 23 -7.82 5.42 12.31
CA CYS A 23 -6.58 6.00 12.81
C CYS A 23 -5.75 4.97 13.60
N ILE A 24 -4.47 4.86 13.28
CA ILE A 24 -3.50 3.98 13.94
C ILE A 24 -2.48 4.74 14.80
N GLY A 25 -2.70 6.03 15.04
CA GLY A 25 -1.79 6.89 15.81
C GLY A 25 -0.54 7.38 15.04
N MET A 26 -0.51 7.18 13.72
CA MET A 26 0.61 7.55 12.84
C MET A 26 0.32 8.82 12.01
N CYS A 27 -0.43 9.78 12.57
CA CYS A 27 -0.89 10.96 11.82
C CYS A 27 0.25 11.79 11.20
N GLN A 28 1.45 11.79 11.80
CA GLN A 28 2.61 12.52 11.28
C GLN A 28 3.20 11.92 10.00
N ASN A 29 2.86 10.67 9.68
CA ASN A 29 3.34 9.96 8.51
C ASN A 29 2.25 9.79 7.43
N GLU A 30 1.12 10.50 7.57
CA GLU A 30 0.08 10.48 6.55
C GLU A 30 0.56 11.15 5.26
N PRO A 31 0.07 10.70 4.08
CA PRO A 31 -0.86 9.60 3.86
C PRO A 31 -0.24 8.22 4.08
N LEU A 32 -1.04 7.30 4.64
CA LEU A 32 -0.67 5.92 4.92
C LEU A 32 -1.28 4.95 3.91
N MET A 33 -0.58 3.86 3.62
CA MET A 33 -1.11 2.74 2.85
C MET A 33 -0.56 1.43 3.39
N ASP A 34 -1.46 0.49 3.67
CA ASP A 34 -1.08 -0.86 4.06
C ASP A 34 -1.22 -1.81 2.88
N ILE A 35 -0.23 -2.69 2.73
CA ILE A 35 -0.31 -3.83 1.83
C ILE A 35 -0.34 -5.10 2.67
N VAL A 36 -1.37 -5.90 2.45
CA VAL A 36 -1.56 -7.21 3.08
C VAL A 36 -1.59 -8.24 1.96
N ARG A 37 -0.70 -9.23 2.02
CA ARG A 37 -0.63 -10.33 1.05
C ARG A 37 -0.75 -11.66 1.80
N PRO A 38 -1.41 -12.67 1.20
CA PRO A 38 -1.55 -13.97 1.86
C PRO A 38 -0.20 -14.59 2.21
N GLY A 39 0.00 -14.91 3.49
CA GLY A 39 1.24 -15.52 3.99
C GLY A 39 2.40 -14.56 4.24
N GLU A 40 2.19 -13.25 4.08
CA GLU A 40 3.20 -12.23 4.34
C GLU A 40 2.76 -11.27 5.46
N PRO A 41 3.73 -10.71 6.23
CA PRO A 41 3.41 -9.71 7.22
C PRO A 41 2.86 -8.46 6.55
N ARG A 42 1.97 -7.75 7.27
CA ARG A 42 1.47 -6.45 6.82
C ARG A 42 2.61 -5.45 6.74
N VAL A 43 2.65 -4.68 5.67
CA VAL A 43 3.62 -3.59 5.49
C VAL A 43 2.88 -2.27 5.39
N THR A 44 3.25 -1.33 6.26
CA THR A 44 2.72 0.03 6.30
C THR A 44 3.69 0.99 5.63
N TYR A 45 3.20 1.66 4.60
CA TYR A 45 3.88 2.74 3.90
C TYR A 45 3.35 4.08 4.38
N GLY A 46 4.24 5.09 4.45
CA GLY A 46 3.88 6.44 4.89
C GLY A 46 4.54 7.53 4.08
N ASN A 47 4.14 8.78 4.34
CA ASN A 47 4.57 9.98 3.63
C ASN A 47 4.41 9.83 2.11
N LEU A 48 3.29 9.21 1.70
CA LEU A 48 3.05 8.85 0.30
C LEU A 48 2.58 10.02 -0.55
N LYS A 49 3.13 10.10 -1.75
CA LYS A 49 2.64 10.92 -2.86
C LYS A 49 1.85 10.06 -3.84
N PRO A 50 0.94 10.65 -4.65
CA PRO A 50 0.22 9.91 -5.68
C PRO A 50 1.14 9.12 -6.62
N GLU A 51 2.33 9.64 -6.91
CA GLU A 51 3.35 9.02 -7.77
C GLU A 51 4.00 7.76 -7.16
N ASP A 52 3.97 7.61 -5.83
CA ASP A 52 4.54 6.43 -5.16
C ASP A 52 3.62 5.20 -5.29
N VAL A 53 2.30 5.43 -5.44
CA VAL A 53 1.27 4.39 -5.41
C VAL A 53 1.43 3.36 -6.55
N PRO A 54 1.65 3.76 -7.82
CA PRO A 54 1.86 2.79 -8.89
C PRO A 54 3.05 1.87 -8.63
N ARG A 55 4.13 2.40 -8.05
CA ARG A 55 5.32 1.62 -7.73
C ARG A 55 5.06 0.63 -6.59
N ILE A 56 4.41 1.06 -5.51
CA ILE A 56 4.05 0.16 -4.39
C ILE A 56 3.14 -0.97 -4.86
N ILE A 57 2.17 -0.67 -5.73
CA ILE A 57 1.29 -1.69 -6.31
C ILE A 57 2.07 -2.65 -7.22
N ALA A 58 2.94 -2.13 -8.09
CA ALA A 58 3.72 -2.95 -9.00
C ALA A 58 4.70 -3.86 -8.26
N ASP A 59 5.57 -3.26 -7.46
CA ASP A 59 6.70 -3.93 -6.85
C ASP A 59 6.20 -4.81 -5.70
N HIS A 60 5.40 -4.25 -4.80
CA HIS A 60 5.02 -4.96 -3.59
C HIS A 60 3.74 -5.79 -3.78
N LEU A 61 2.62 -5.19 -4.16
CA LEU A 61 1.35 -5.92 -4.24
C LEU A 61 1.39 -7.03 -5.29
N VAL A 62 1.90 -6.73 -6.49
CA VAL A 62 1.95 -7.69 -7.61
C VAL A 62 3.17 -8.60 -7.51
N ASN A 63 4.39 -8.05 -7.39
CA ASN A 63 5.62 -8.84 -7.47
C ASN A 63 6.14 -9.34 -6.12
N GLY A 64 5.65 -8.83 -4.99
CA GLY A 64 6.11 -9.18 -3.65
C GLY A 64 7.44 -8.57 -3.21
N ASN A 65 7.93 -7.58 -3.96
CA ASN A 65 9.12 -6.84 -3.63
C ASN A 65 8.75 -5.58 -2.84
N VAL A 66 9.02 -5.60 -1.54
CA VAL A 66 8.75 -4.46 -0.64
C VAL A 66 9.56 -3.23 -1.07
N VAL A 67 8.91 -2.07 -1.12
CA VAL A 67 9.57 -0.78 -1.40
C VAL A 67 10.12 -0.22 -0.09
N GLU A 68 11.24 -0.81 0.37
CA GLU A 68 11.83 -0.61 1.70
C GLU A 68 11.99 0.87 2.10
N GLU A 69 12.32 1.75 1.16
CA GLU A 69 12.55 3.17 1.42
C GLU A 69 11.29 3.96 1.82
N LYS A 70 10.10 3.39 1.60
CA LYS A 70 8.81 3.99 1.96
C LYS A 70 8.16 3.32 3.17
N VAL A 71 8.74 2.25 3.69
CA VAL A 71 8.19 1.50 4.82
C VAL A 71 8.37 2.31 6.11
N ILE A 72 7.29 2.47 6.86
CA ILE A 72 7.31 3.12 8.18
C ILE A 72 6.94 2.14 9.30
N GLY A 73 6.42 0.95 8.97
CA GLY A 73 5.99 -0.02 9.96
C GLY A 73 5.70 -1.40 9.36
N ARG A 74 5.84 -2.42 10.20
CA ARG A 74 5.46 -3.81 9.94
C ARG A 74 4.70 -4.33 11.16
N PRO A 75 3.43 -3.97 11.32
CA PRO A 75 2.63 -4.47 12.44
C PRO A 75 2.48 -5.99 12.34
N GLU A 76 2.60 -6.66 13.49
CA GLU A 76 2.41 -8.12 13.63
C GLU A 76 0.96 -8.55 13.41
#